data_AF-A0A292SSS5-F1
#
_entry.id   AF-A0A292SSS5-F1
#
_cell.length_a   1.000
_cell.length_b   1.000
_cell.length_c   1.000
_cell.angle_alpha   90.00
_cell.angle_beta   90.00
_cell.angle_gamma   90.00
#
_symmetry.space_group_name_H-M   'P 1'
#
loop_
_entity.id
_entity.type
_entity.pdbx_description
1 polymer ?
#
loop_
_entity_poly.entity_id
_entity_poly.type
_entity_poly.pdbx_seq_one_letter_code
_entity_poly.pdbx_strand_id
1 'polypeptide(L)' 'MIELGKKYKLKKIRGFENSDNEYYKVIGFYNFDTVICENAYGERFVFMKEFLIDPQKPEDIYSNLILERKE' A
#
# COMPACT_ATOMS: atom_id res chain seq x y z
N MET A 1 3.31 -7.58 9.57
CA MET A 1 4.65 -6.96 9.38
C MET A 1 5.00 -6.98 7.89
N ILE A 2 5.57 -5.90 7.34
CA ILE A 2 5.98 -5.86 5.92
C ILE A 2 7.37 -6.46 5.75
N GLU A 3 7.53 -7.35 4.76
CA GLU A 3 8.71 -8.18 4.54
C GLU A 3 9.29 -7.98 3.13
N LEU A 4 10.62 -8.09 3.02
CA LEU A 4 11.33 -8.03 1.74
C LEU A 4 10.92 -9.20 0.83
N GLY A 5 10.70 -8.91 -0.45
CA GLY A 5 10.38 -9.90 -1.48
C GLY A 5 8.92 -10.38 -1.49
N LYS A 6 8.13 -10.02 -0.48
CA LYS A 6 6.68 -10.31 -0.43
C LYS A 6 5.89 -9.27 -1.23
N LYS A 7 4.68 -9.68 -1.65
CA LYS A 7 3.75 -8.86 -2.42
C LYS A 7 2.61 -8.37 -1.54
N TYR A 8 2.27 -7.10 -1.67
CA TYR A 8 1.23 -6.44 -0.90
C TYR A 8 0.31 -5.65 -1.83
N LYS A 9 -0.92 -5.42 -1.39
CA LYS A 9 -1.86 -4.50 -2.05
C LYS A 9 -1.96 -3.20 -1.27
N LEU A 10 -2.37 -2.14 -1.95
CA LEU A 10 -2.71 -0.89 -1.28
C LEU A 10 -4.05 -0.99 -0.54
N LYS A 11 -4.13 -0.33 0.62
CA LYS A 11 -5.38 -0.11 1.33
C LYS A 11 -6.29 0.80 0.50
N LYS A 12 -7.59 0.56 0.58
CA LYS A 12 -8.62 1.38 -0.06
C LYS A 12 -8.84 2.68 0.72
N ILE A 13 -9.28 3.73 0.04
CA ILE A 13 -9.74 4.96 0.68
C ILE A 13 -11.27 4.93 0.70
N ARG A 14 -11.87 5.21 1.86
CA ARG A 14 -13.34 5.21 1.97
C ARG A 14 -13.93 6.33 1.11
N GLY A 15 -15.01 6.02 0.39
CA GLY A 15 -15.68 6.97 -0.50
C GLY A 15 -15.05 7.13 -1.89
N PHE A 16 -13.99 6.37 -2.20
CA PHE A 16 -13.40 6.32 -3.54
C PHE A 16 -13.58 4.92 -4.14
N GLU A 17 -14.03 4.87 -5.39
CA GLU A 17 -13.97 3.64 -6.17
C GLU A 17 -12.50 3.36 -6.46
N ASN A 18 -11.97 2.31 -5.83
CA ASN A 18 -10.60 1.88 -6.07
C ASN A 18 -10.60 0.77 -7.13
N SER A 19 -10.14 1.11 -8.34
CA SER A 19 -9.91 0.15 -9.42
C SER A 19 -8.56 -0.55 -9.29
N ASP A 20 -7.67 -0.04 -8.44
CA ASP A 20 -6.37 -0.64 -8.24
C ASP A 20 -6.48 -1.94 -7.43
N ASN A 21 -6.05 -3.03 -8.07
CA ASN A 21 -5.97 -4.36 -7.51
C ASN A 21 -4.58 -4.96 -7.76
N GLU A 22 -3.60 -4.11 -8.06
CA GLU A 22 -2.23 -4.53 -8.33
C GLU A 22 -1.55 -5.04 -7.06
N TYR A 23 -0.55 -5.89 -7.30
CA TYR A 23 0.36 -6.36 -6.27
C TYR A 23 1.71 -5.67 -6.43
N TYR A 24 2.19 -5.12 -5.31
CA TYR A 24 3.47 -4.44 -5.22
C TYR A 24 4.44 -5.31 -4.41
N LYS A 25 5.55 -5.71 -5.03
CA LYS A 25 6.62 -6.48 -4.39
C LYS A 25 7.55 -5.54 -3.63
N VAL A 26 7.77 -5.77 -2.34
CA VAL A 26 8.75 -4.99 -1.57
C VAL A 26 10.16 -5.38 -2.02
N ILE A 27 10.93 -4.40 -2.49
CA ILE A 27 12.32 -4.57 -2.95
C ILE A 27 13.33 -3.89 -2.04
N GLY A 28 12.89 -3.06 -1.09
CA GLY A 28 13.76 -2.42 -0.13
C GLY A 28 13.01 -1.64 0.95
N PHE A 29 13.76 -1.21 1.97
CA PHE A 29 13.29 -0.31 3.01
C PHE A 29 14.06 0.99 2.88
N TYR A 30 13.36 2.13 2.82
CA TYR A 30 14.01 3.43 2.77
C TYR A 30 14.22 4.00 4.17
N ASN A 31 13.21 3.93 5.03
CA ASN A 31 13.32 4.25 6.46
C ASN A 31 12.40 3.33 7.29
N PHE A 32 12.19 3.65 8.58
CA PHE A 32 11.38 2.82 9.48
C PHE A 32 9.93 2.67 8.99
N ASP A 33 9.33 3.70 8.39
CA ASP A 33 7.92 3.73 8.03
C ASP A 33 7.66 3.58 6.52
N THR A 34 8.71 3.60 5.68
CA THR A 34 8.56 3.58 4.23
C THR A 34 9.27 2.39 3.58
N VAL A 35 8.66 1.89 2.51
CA VAL A 35 9.15 0.76 1.73
C VAL A 35 9.22 1.13 0.26
N ILE A 36 10.20 0.55 -0.41
CA ILE A 36 10.35 0.63 -1.86
C ILE A 36 9.72 -0.62 -2.44
N CYS A 37 8.78 -0.43 -3.36
CA CYS A 37 8.06 -1.51 -4.02
C CYS A 37 8.23 -1.46 -5.53
N GLU A 38 8.01 -2.61 -6.18
CA GLU A 38 8.01 -2.78 -7.63
C GLU A 38 6.68 -3.43 -8.07
N ASN A 39 6.05 -2.92 -9.13
CA ASN A 39 4.86 -3.56 -9.72
C ASN A 39 5.23 -4.60 -10.79
N ALA A 40 4.23 -5.18 -11.45
CA ALA A 40 4.45 -6.19 -12.49
C ALA A 40 5.18 -5.66 -13.74
N TYR A 41 5.18 -4.35 -13.94
CA TYR A 41 5.79 -3.67 -15.08
C TYR A 41 7.23 -3.20 -14.80
N GLY A 42 7.76 -3.44 -13.59
CA GLY A 42 9.09 -3.00 -13.18
C GLY A 42 9.16 -1.54 -12.72
N GLU A 43 8.01 -0.88 -12.58
CA GLU A 43 7.94 0.49 -12.05
C GLU A 43 8.14 0.49 -10.54
N ARG A 44 8.88 1.47 -10.04
CA ARG A 44 9.26 1.57 -8.63
C ARG A 44 8.48 2.66 -7.91
N PHE A 45 7.97 2.31 -6.74
CA PHE A 45 7.16 3.19 -5.90
C PHE A 45 7.73 3.23 -4.49
N VAL A 46 7.49 4.34 -3.79
CA VAL A 46 7.75 4.47 -2.36
C VAL A 46 6.41 4.61 -1.66
N PHE A 47 6.12 3.69 -0.75
CA PHE A 47 4.89 3.69 0.04
C PHE A 47 5.19 3.78 1.53
N MET A 48 4.32 4.43 2.29
CA MET A 48 4.30 4.25 3.74
C MET A 48 3.69 2.88 4.05
N LYS A 49 4.28 2.17 5.02
CA LYS A 49 3.86 0.81 5.41
C LYS A 49 2.39 0.75 5.80
N GLU A 50 1.86 1.82 6.39
CA GLU A 50 0.46 1.90 6.82
C GLU A 50 -0.55 1.80 5.67
N PHE A 51 -0.15 2.14 4.43
CA PHE A 51 -1.01 2.04 3.24
C PHE A 51 -0.95 0.67 2.56
N LEU A 52 -0.13 -0.26 3.05
CA LEU A 52 -0.11 -1.64 2.56
C LEU A 52 -1.04 -2.50 3.43
N ILE A 53 -1.83 -3.35 2.78
CA ILE A 53 -2.65 -4.35 3.47
C ILE A 53 -1.72 -5.40 4.10
N ASP A 54 -1.74 -5.51 5.42
CA ASP A 54 -0.96 -6.53 6.13
C ASP A 54 -1.62 -7.91 5.95
N PRO A 55 -0.92 -8.93 5.41
CA PRO A 55 -1.44 -10.29 5.31
C PRO A 55 -1.86 -10.88 6.66
N GLN A 56 -1.30 -10.36 7.77
CA GLN A 56 -1.65 -10.78 9.12
C GLN A 56 -2.92 -10.10 9.66
N LYS A 57 -3.40 -9.04 8.99
CA LYS A 57 -4.62 -8.29 9.34
C LYS A 57 -5.46 -8.06 8.07
N PRO A 58 -5.95 -9.13 7.42
CA PRO A 58 -6.68 -9.04 6.16
C PRO A 58 -7.98 -8.24 6.26
N GLU A 59 -8.51 -7.99 7.45
CA GLU A 59 -9.67 -7.15 7.73
C GLU A 59 -9.37 -5.64 7.64
N ASP A 60 -8.10 -5.24 7.78
CA ASP A 60 -7.64 -3.84 7.78
C ASP A 60 -7.37 -3.35 6.34
N ILE A 61 -8.40 -3.42 5.50
CA ILE A 61 -8.32 -3.12 4.06
C ILE A 61 -8.51 -1.63 3.73
N TYR A 62 -8.97 -0.81 4.69
CA TYR A 62 -9.23 0.61 4.48
C TYR A 62 -8.19 1.47 5.21
N SER A 63 -7.68 2.48 4.53
CA SER A 63 -6.87 3.52 5.17
C SER A 63 -7.74 4.43 6.04
N ASN A 64 -7.13 5.04 7.04
CA ASN A 64 -7.77 6.06 7.88
C ASN A 64 -7.69 7.47 7.25
N LEU A 65 -7.32 7.56 5.97
CA LEU A 65 -7.21 8.84 5.27
C LEU A 65 -8.60 9.44 5.09
N ILE A 66 -8.81 10.64 5.63
CA ILE A 66 -10.02 11.44 5.44
C ILE A 66 -9.67 12.52 4.42
N LEU A 67 -10.30 12.46 3.25
CA LEU A 67 -10.17 13.48 2.22
C LEU A 67 -11.35 14.44 2.33
N GLU A 68 -11.10 15.65 2.83
CA GLU A 68 -12.10 16.72 2.82
C GLU A 68 -12.22 17.29 1.41
N ARG A 69 -13.40 17.17 0.81
CA ARG A 69 -13.70 17.84 -0.46
C ARG A 69 -14.03 19.30 -0.12
N LYS A 70 -13.18 20.24 -0.52
CA LYS A 70 -13.58 21.64 -0.58
C LYS A 70 -14.47 21.80 -1.81
N GLU A 71 -15.76 22.05 -1.59
CA GLU A 71 -16.67 22.57 -2.61
C GLU A 71 -16.22 23.95 -3.10
#